data_AF-A0A9F7R0H1-F1
#
_entry.id   AF-A0A9F7R0H1-F1
#
_cell.length_a   1.000
_cell.length_b   1.000
_cell.length_c   1.000
_cell.angle_alpha   90.00
_cell.angle_beta   90.00
_cell.angle_gamma   90.00
#
_symmetry.space_group_name_H-M   'P 1'
#
loop_
_entity.id
_entity.type
_entity.pdbx_description
1 polymer ?
#
loop_
_entity_poly.entity_id
_entity_poly.type
_entity_poly.pdbx_seq_one_letter_code
_entity_poly.pdbx_strand_id
1 'polypeptide(L)'
;MGEVRKLQKKLRQIENLELKLSLTPEEAVKVSKKEELRSRLAELLLHLSGLQQTHGIVGEEEDKMKRQVETGTEHHTDHTPAVKLAREDHREKQDKGKSGAEEEIKEREGGGQSQRLPDPDTEFSSLKALWEKAKFRLRILKGHSDIITCVAAVDNLVISGSRDTTVKVWHVPTATEQRNLGGHSGGVTCVNTPPSEYCRKLASALHLSETERFILSGSTDCCVRIWTLSSGQCVKSIYTFNAVTSLCFIAEWEGYIVTGSDAGKLQVWDWLSQENCQSVNAHLDAVTTLQSHGPLVFSGSTDGSVCVWEVCDGAVEPLNQLQQWGSEVTGCSRVDEVNGRLRLSARGDHIFLANGRSSIRVLNWRTGTMRRLTNHSSTAGVTDCVNQIPGVLVGSCFDLTSGESTLNLFSLPQCRYLVSISSSDLPRLLCFAAWVTPSGGHRWVTGGRELTVWEQLPGNVKKRGDVNVRRDSRLDSTLAESDGDSQEESEDDDEDEDEESTASDGEEVSGSSWLRCVLQ
;
A
#
# COMPACT_ATOMS: atom_id res chain seq x y z
N MET A 1 -33.29 -1.25 29.07
CA MET A 1 -32.08 -0.59 28.53
C MET A 1 -31.29 0.21 29.58
N GLY A 2 -31.91 1.08 30.40
CA GLY A 2 -31.19 1.84 31.44
C GLY A 2 -30.59 1.01 32.58
N GLU A 3 -31.28 -0.06 33.01
CA GLU A 3 -30.77 -0.98 34.04
C GLU A 3 -29.60 -1.84 33.54
N VAL A 4 -29.60 -2.23 32.26
CA VAL A 4 -28.51 -2.99 31.64
C VAL A 4 -27.23 -2.15 31.59
N ARG A 5 -27.32 -0.85 31.25
CA ARG A 5 -26.18 0.07 31.31
C ARG A 5 -25.68 0.30 32.74
N LYS A 6 -26.57 0.36 33.74
CA LYS A 6 -26.18 0.46 35.16
C LYS A 6 -25.51 -0.83 35.65
N LEU A 7 -26.00 -2.00 35.23
CA LEU A 7 -25.42 -3.30 35.58
C LEU A 7 -24.06 -3.51 34.89
N GLN A 8 -23.88 -3.12 33.63
CA GLN A 8 -22.59 -3.16 32.93
C GLN A 8 -21.54 -2.21 33.52
N LYS A 9 -21.97 -1.05 34.06
CA LYS A 9 -21.06 -0.13 34.74
C LYS A 9 -20.65 -0.64 36.12
N LYS A 10 -21.57 -1.31 36.84
CA LYS A 10 -21.26 -2.02 38.09
C LYS A 10 -20.38 -3.24 37.86
N LEU A 11 -20.59 -3.99 36.77
CA LEU A 11 -19.78 -5.15 36.39
C LEU A 11 -18.33 -4.75 36.13
N ARG A 12 -18.10 -3.65 35.39
CA ARG A 12 -16.76 -3.10 35.15
C ARG A 12 -16.07 -2.58 36.42
N GLN A 13 -16.84 -2.07 37.40
CA GLN A 13 -16.28 -1.67 38.70
C GLN A 13 -15.91 -2.87 39.58
N ILE A 14 -16.63 -4.00 39.45
CA ILE A 14 -16.33 -5.26 40.15
C ILE A 14 -15.12 -5.96 39.51
N GLU A 15 -15.06 -6.03 38.17
CA GLU A 15 -13.93 -6.62 37.43
C GLU A 15 -12.60 -5.90 37.71
N ASN A 16 -12.62 -4.58 37.92
CA ASN A 16 -11.44 -3.81 38.31
C ASN A 16 -11.01 -4.03 39.77
N LEU A 17 -11.86 -4.60 40.63
CA LEU A 17 -11.53 -4.95 42.02
C LEU A 17 -11.02 -6.40 42.15
N GLU A 18 -11.22 -7.26 41.15
CA GLU A 18 -10.94 -8.71 41.21
C GLU A 18 -9.54 -9.13 40.73
N LEU A 19 -8.57 -8.21 40.63
CA LEU A 19 -7.18 -8.58 40.31
C LEU A 19 -6.36 -9.13 41.49
N LYS A 20 -7.01 -9.83 42.43
CA LYS A 20 -6.36 -10.69 43.45
C LYS A 20 -7.41 -11.54 44.17
N LEU A 21 -7.75 -12.72 43.66
CA LEU A 21 -8.33 -13.79 44.48
C LEU A 21 -8.09 -15.18 43.89
N SER A 22 -7.76 -16.11 44.78
CA SER A 22 -7.49 -17.52 44.52
C SER A 22 -8.74 -18.26 44.04
N LEU A 23 -8.57 -19.06 42.97
CA LEU A 23 -9.62 -19.88 42.35
C LEU A 23 -10.32 -20.80 43.36
N THR A 24 -11.64 -20.91 43.26
CA THR A 24 -12.42 -21.89 44.05
C THR A 24 -12.15 -23.32 43.55
N PRO A 25 -12.36 -24.35 44.40
CA PRO A 25 -12.10 -25.75 44.01
C PRO A 25 -12.88 -26.19 42.75
N GLU A 26 -14.10 -25.69 42.56
CA GLU A 26 -14.90 -25.99 41.36
C GLU A 26 -14.34 -25.35 40.09
N GLU A 27 -13.77 -24.15 40.20
CA GLU A 27 -13.12 -23.45 39.09
C GLU A 27 -11.78 -24.09 38.73
N ALA A 28 -11.02 -24.57 39.73
CA ALA A 28 -9.81 -25.37 39.51
C ALA A 28 -10.12 -26.69 38.78
N VAL A 29 -11.24 -27.35 39.11
CA VAL A 29 -11.70 -28.55 38.39
C VAL A 29 -12.09 -28.22 36.94
N LYS A 30 -12.78 -27.10 36.70
CA LYS A 30 -13.13 -26.66 35.33
C LYS A 30 -11.88 -26.33 34.50
N VAL A 31 -10.87 -25.71 35.11
CA VAL A 31 -9.58 -25.45 34.45
C VAL A 31 -8.82 -26.76 34.18
N SER A 32 -8.86 -27.74 35.09
CA SER A 32 -8.21 -29.04 34.89
C SER A 32 -8.80 -29.84 33.72
N LYS A 33 -10.10 -29.68 33.43
CA LYS A 33 -10.79 -30.35 32.30
C LYS A 33 -10.53 -29.68 30.94
N LYS A 34 -9.84 -28.54 30.91
CA LYS A 34 -9.55 -27.79 29.68
C LYS A 34 -8.67 -28.56 28.71
N GLU A 35 -7.66 -29.28 29.21
CA GLU A 35 -6.72 -30.08 28.41
C GLU A 35 -7.43 -31.29 27.78
N GLU A 36 -8.33 -31.93 28.53
CA GLU A 36 -9.13 -33.08 28.09
C GLU A 36 -10.14 -32.68 27.00
N LEU A 37 -10.83 -31.55 27.18
CA LEU A 37 -11.76 -31.01 26.17
C LEU A 37 -11.03 -30.61 24.88
N ARG A 38 -9.81 -30.07 24.98
CA ARG A 38 -8.98 -29.74 23.81
C ARG A 38 -8.55 -31.00 23.04
N SER A 39 -8.17 -32.05 23.76
CA SER A 39 -7.78 -33.33 23.15
C SER A 39 -8.96 -34.00 22.45
N ARG A 40 -10.13 -34.00 23.08
CA ARG A 40 -11.36 -34.57 22.51
C ARG A 40 -11.88 -33.78 21.30
N LEU A 41 -11.72 -32.46 21.30
CA LEU A 41 -12.00 -31.61 20.13
C LEU A 41 -11.05 -31.95 18.97
N ALA A 42 -9.77 -32.15 19.25
CA ALA A 42 -8.79 -32.52 18.24
C ALA A 42 -9.08 -33.90 17.62
N GLU A 43 -9.47 -34.90 18.42
CA GLU A 43 -9.90 -36.22 17.92
C GLU A 43 -11.13 -36.12 17.01
N LEU A 44 -12.14 -35.34 17.40
CA LEU A 44 -13.36 -35.17 16.59
C LEU A 44 -13.08 -34.49 15.25
N LEU A 45 -12.18 -33.50 15.22
CA LEU A 45 -11.75 -32.84 13.99
C LEU A 45 -10.97 -33.78 13.06
N LEU A 46 -10.19 -34.70 13.63
CA LEU A 46 -9.45 -35.72 12.90
C LEU A 46 -10.37 -36.81 12.35
N HIS A 47 -11.45 -37.14 13.07
CA HIS A 47 -12.47 -38.07 12.60
C HIS A 47 -13.32 -37.48 11.46
N LEU A 48 -13.57 -36.17 11.49
CA LEU A 48 -14.24 -35.41 10.41
C LEU A 48 -13.37 -35.29 9.15
N SER A 49 -12.05 -35.17 9.30
CA SER A 49 -11.13 -35.16 8.15
C SER A 49 -10.89 -36.56 7.56
N GLY A 50 -10.98 -37.62 8.36
CA GLY A 50 -10.89 -39.02 7.90
C GLY A 50 -12.10 -39.51 7.10
N LEU A 51 -13.28 -38.93 7.31
CA LEU A 51 -14.51 -39.29 6.59
C LEU A 51 -14.57 -38.74 5.15
N GLN A 52 -13.67 -37.82 4.77
CA GLN A 52 -13.59 -37.28 3.40
C GLN A 52 -12.62 -38.02 2.47
N GLN A 53 -11.99 -39.12 2.92
CA GLN A 53 -11.21 -40.00 2.06
C GLN A 53 -11.79 -41.41 2.02
N THR A 54 -12.90 -41.59 1.31
CA THR A 54 -13.20 -42.90 0.71
C THR A 54 -13.75 -42.73 -0.71
N HIS A 55 -13.00 -43.30 -1.66
CA HIS A 55 -13.35 -43.86 -2.98
C HIS A 55 -12.47 -43.31 -4.10
N GLY A 56 -11.46 -44.10 -4.52
CA GLY A 56 -10.70 -43.78 -5.73
C GLY A 56 -9.40 -44.54 -6.03
N ILE A 57 -9.42 -45.87 -5.93
CA ILE A 57 -8.63 -46.83 -6.75
C ILE A 57 -7.12 -47.01 -6.46
N VAL A 58 -6.87 -48.27 -6.12
CA VAL A 58 -5.62 -49.04 -5.93
C VAL A 58 -4.66 -48.96 -7.12
N GLY A 59 -3.37 -48.84 -6.82
CA GLY A 59 -2.25 -49.19 -7.69
C GLY A 59 -1.05 -49.53 -6.82
N GLU A 60 -0.77 -50.83 -6.71
CA GLU A 60 0.36 -51.42 -5.98
C GLU A 60 1.70 -50.95 -6.57
N GLU A 61 2.67 -50.61 -5.72
CA GLU A 61 4.06 -51.04 -5.89
C GLU A 61 4.84 -50.81 -4.56
N GLU A 62 5.10 -51.90 -3.86
CA GLU A 62 6.22 -52.02 -2.93
C GLU A 62 7.53 -51.88 -3.73
N ASP A 63 8.51 -51.09 -3.26
CA ASP A 63 9.76 -51.68 -2.74
C ASP A 63 10.84 -50.63 -2.34
N LYS A 64 11.57 -51.01 -1.28
CA LYS A 64 12.98 -50.70 -0.99
C LYS A 64 13.39 -49.32 -0.46
N MET A 65 13.28 -49.27 0.87
CA MET A 65 14.24 -48.70 1.81
C MET A 65 15.71 -49.05 1.49
N LYS A 66 16.62 -48.08 1.54
CA LYS A 66 18.03 -48.26 1.94
C LYS A 66 18.65 -46.96 2.45
N ARG A 67 18.85 -46.91 3.78
CA ARG A 67 19.87 -46.11 4.46
C ARG A 67 21.24 -46.68 4.12
N GLN A 68 22.21 -45.84 3.83
CA GLN A 68 23.62 -46.09 4.15
C GLN A 68 24.26 -44.83 4.72
N VAL A 69 24.86 -45.03 5.90
CA VAL A 69 25.75 -44.14 6.64
C VAL A 69 27.11 -44.85 6.62
N GLU A 70 28.16 -44.13 6.22
CA GLU A 70 29.59 -44.40 6.51
C GLU A 70 30.28 -43.04 6.24
N THR A 71 30.71 -42.24 7.23
CA THR A 71 31.90 -42.30 8.11
C THR A 71 33.20 -42.68 7.40
N GLY A 72 34.15 -41.74 7.29
CA GLY A 72 35.56 -42.09 7.11
C GLY A 72 36.48 -41.08 6.40
N THR A 73 36.95 -40.08 7.16
CA THR A 73 38.36 -39.60 7.24
C THR A 73 39.10 -38.92 6.09
N GLU A 74 39.83 -37.89 6.52
CA GLU A 74 40.67 -36.91 5.83
C GLU A 74 41.96 -37.47 5.20
N HIS A 75 42.47 -36.84 4.13
CA HIS A 75 43.87 -36.43 4.07
C HIS A 75 44.13 -35.31 3.04
N HIS A 76 44.95 -34.34 3.47
CA HIS A 76 45.49 -33.17 2.76
C HIS A 76 46.41 -33.52 1.59
N THR A 77 46.48 -32.65 0.57
CA THR A 77 47.73 -31.95 0.15
C THR A 77 47.42 -30.76 -0.78
N ASP A 78 48.26 -29.73 -0.66
CA ASP A 78 48.28 -28.41 -1.28
C ASP A 78 48.20 -28.34 -2.82
N HIS A 79 47.69 -27.21 -3.35
CA HIS A 79 48.48 -26.18 -4.05
C HIS A 79 47.61 -25.07 -4.68
N THR A 80 47.95 -23.83 -4.35
CA THR A 80 47.46 -22.55 -4.92
C THR A 80 48.16 -22.20 -6.26
N PRO A 81 47.57 -21.37 -7.12
CA PRO A 81 48.16 -20.04 -7.39
C PRO A 81 47.09 -18.93 -7.59
N ALA A 82 47.18 -17.77 -6.93
CA ALA A 82 47.99 -16.56 -7.20
C ALA A 82 47.23 -15.47 -7.99
N VAL A 83 46.90 -14.40 -7.26
CA VAL A 83 46.26 -13.14 -7.68
C VAL A 83 47.34 -12.12 -8.09
N LYS A 84 47.11 -11.34 -9.16
CA LYS A 84 47.92 -10.17 -9.52
C LYS A 84 47.14 -8.88 -9.22
N LEU A 85 47.63 -8.13 -8.23
CA LEU A 85 47.34 -6.70 -8.03
C LEU A 85 48.40 -5.86 -8.74
N ALA A 86 47.98 -4.80 -9.43
CA ALA A 86 48.87 -3.74 -9.92
C ALA A 86 48.70 -2.49 -9.05
N ARG A 87 49.85 -1.95 -8.60
CA ARG A 87 50.04 -0.70 -7.86
C ARG A 87 50.19 0.45 -8.86
N GLU A 88 49.70 1.64 -8.52
CA GLU A 88 50.20 2.91 -9.09
C GLU A 88 50.62 3.84 -7.95
N ASP A 89 51.83 4.38 -8.09
CA ASP A 89 52.55 5.22 -7.14
C ASP A 89 52.27 6.71 -7.37
N HIS A 90 52.09 7.45 -6.27
CA HIS A 90 52.17 8.91 -6.21
C HIS A 90 53.62 9.39 -6.29
N ARG A 91 53.89 10.43 -7.10
CA ARG A 91 55.06 11.31 -6.93
C ARG A 91 54.70 12.77 -7.21
N GLU A 92 54.81 13.59 -6.17
CA GLU A 92 54.93 15.05 -6.24
C GLU A 92 56.35 15.47 -6.66
N LYS A 93 56.47 16.61 -7.36
CA LYS A 93 57.64 17.50 -7.30
C LYS A 93 57.27 18.92 -7.75
N GLN A 94 57.59 19.89 -6.91
CA GLN A 94 57.66 21.33 -7.19
C GLN A 94 59.02 21.70 -7.83
N ASP A 95 59.09 22.70 -8.71
CA ASP A 95 59.47 24.11 -8.39
C ASP A 95 60.04 24.91 -9.61
N LYS A 96 59.67 26.20 -9.67
CA LYS A 96 60.29 27.42 -10.26
C LYS A 96 60.71 27.59 -11.75
N GLY A 97 60.15 28.65 -12.39
CA GLY A 97 60.94 29.86 -12.73
C GLY A 97 60.93 30.47 -14.17
N LYS A 98 60.17 31.57 -14.33
CA LYS A 98 60.42 32.84 -15.10
C LYS A 98 60.36 32.99 -16.66
N SER A 99 59.85 34.18 -17.02
CA SER A 99 59.85 34.97 -18.28
C SER A 99 59.00 34.43 -19.44
N GLY A 100 58.18 35.19 -20.17
CA GLY A 100 58.08 36.63 -20.40
C GLY A 100 58.20 36.90 -21.90
N ALA A 101 57.09 36.89 -22.64
CA ALA A 101 56.92 37.53 -23.95
C ALA A 101 55.46 37.46 -24.37
N GLU A 102 54.94 38.61 -24.82
CA GLU A 102 53.61 38.83 -25.38
C GLU A 102 53.53 38.22 -26.79
N GLU A 103 52.50 37.44 -27.08
CA GLU A 103 52.04 37.19 -28.45
C GLU A 103 50.51 37.13 -28.49
N GLU A 104 49.93 38.08 -29.21
CA GLU A 104 48.52 38.14 -29.59
C GLU A 104 48.12 36.87 -30.36
N ILE A 105 47.13 36.12 -29.86
CA ILE A 105 46.49 35.06 -30.64
C ILE A 105 44.97 35.21 -30.56
N LYS A 106 44.42 35.51 -31.73
CA LYS A 106 43.01 35.59 -32.10
C LYS A 106 42.18 34.45 -31.52
N GLU A 107 41.02 34.82 -31.01
CA GLU A 107 39.91 33.95 -30.64
C GLU A 107 39.64 32.89 -31.73
N ARG A 108 39.80 31.63 -31.36
CA ARG A 108 39.14 30.50 -32.00
C ARG A 108 38.26 29.87 -30.92
N GLU A 109 36.96 30.00 -31.12
CA GLU A 109 35.93 29.30 -30.36
C GLU A 109 36.18 27.78 -30.43
N GLY A 110 36.74 27.24 -29.35
CA GLY A 110 36.86 25.81 -29.11
C GLY A 110 35.70 25.37 -28.23
N GLY A 111 34.79 24.59 -28.81
CA GLY A 111 33.60 24.08 -28.14
C GLY A 111 33.92 23.27 -26.88
N GLY A 112 33.63 23.86 -25.72
CA GLY A 112 33.38 23.10 -24.50
C GLY A 112 32.02 22.43 -24.61
N GLN A 113 31.98 21.11 -24.57
CA GLN A 113 30.75 20.36 -24.36
C GLN A 113 30.24 20.66 -22.94
N SER A 114 29.48 21.75 -22.81
CA SER A 114 28.52 21.91 -21.74
C SER A 114 27.45 20.84 -21.96
N GLN A 115 27.30 19.89 -21.03
CA GLN A 115 26.18 18.95 -21.02
C GLN A 115 24.90 19.77 -20.87
N ARG A 116 24.30 20.14 -22.01
CA ARG A 116 22.98 20.78 -22.07
C ARG A 116 22.00 19.78 -21.46
N LEU A 117 21.29 20.21 -20.41
CA LEU A 117 20.16 19.46 -19.90
C LEU A 117 19.23 19.13 -21.08
N PRO A 118 18.77 17.88 -21.22
CA PRO A 118 17.89 17.50 -22.31
C PRO A 118 16.65 18.40 -22.33
N ASP A 119 16.20 18.76 -23.53
CA ASP A 119 14.96 19.51 -23.71
C ASP A 119 13.79 18.68 -23.12
N PRO A 120 12.94 19.23 -22.23
CA PRO A 120 11.80 18.53 -21.62
C PRO A 120 10.89 17.83 -22.65
N ASP A 121 10.74 18.39 -23.85
CA ASP A 121 9.95 17.76 -24.91
C ASP A 121 10.62 16.53 -25.51
N THR A 122 11.96 16.51 -25.54
CA THR A 122 12.75 15.36 -25.97
C THR A 122 12.70 14.25 -24.91
N GLU A 123 12.78 14.60 -23.63
CA GLU A 123 12.61 13.63 -22.53
C GLU A 123 11.22 13.01 -22.53
N PHE A 124 10.18 13.84 -22.69
CA PHE A 124 8.80 13.37 -22.79
C PHE A 124 8.62 12.43 -23.99
N SER A 125 9.12 12.80 -25.16
CA SER A 125 9.01 11.98 -26.37
C SER A 125 9.70 10.62 -26.20
N SER A 126 10.85 10.61 -25.53
CA SER A 126 11.60 9.39 -25.23
C SER A 126 10.86 8.50 -24.23
N LEU A 127 10.32 9.10 -23.17
CA LEU A 127 9.51 8.39 -22.17
C LEU A 127 8.22 7.84 -22.78
N LYS A 128 7.53 8.62 -23.60
CA LYS A 128 6.35 8.18 -24.36
C LYS A 128 6.67 6.96 -25.23
N ALA A 129 7.73 7.03 -26.04
CA ALA A 129 8.14 5.92 -26.89
C ALA A 129 8.54 4.65 -26.11
N LEU A 130 9.09 4.81 -24.91
CA LEU A 130 9.39 3.70 -24.00
C LEU A 130 8.10 2.99 -23.56
N TRP A 131 7.10 3.75 -23.14
CA TRP A 131 5.84 3.20 -22.63
C TRP A 131 4.92 2.65 -23.72
N GLU A 132 4.91 3.23 -24.92
CA GLU A 132 4.19 2.69 -26.09
C GLU A 132 4.68 1.29 -26.49
N LYS A 133 5.96 1.00 -26.25
CA LYS A 133 6.58 -0.30 -26.54
C LYS A 133 6.68 -1.20 -25.31
N ALA A 134 6.17 -0.74 -24.15
CA ALA A 134 6.23 -1.51 -22.93
C ALA A 134 5.41 -2.80 -23.06
N LYS A 135 6.00 -3.90 -22.60
CA LYS A 135 5.33 -5.19 -22.55
C LYS A 135 5.31 -5.63 -21.10
N PHE A 136 4.17 -6.14 -20.65
CA PHE A 136 4.01 -6.66 -19.30
C PHE A 136 3.67 -8.14 -19.35
N ARG A 137 4.21 -8.88 -18.39
CA ARG A 137 3.74 -10.21 -18.04
C ARG A 137 2.87 -10.09 -16.80
N LEU A 138 1.69 -10.70 -16.85
CA LEU A 138 0.77 -10.77 -15.72
C LEU A 138 0.94 -12.10 -14.98
N ARG A 139 0.85 -12.05 -13.66
CA ARG A 139 0.77 -13.23 -12.81
C ARG A 139 -0.29 -13.01 -11.74
N ILE A 140 -1.30 -13.87 -11.73
CA ILE A 140 -2.35 -13.87 -10.70
C ILE A 140 -1.85 -14.68 -9.51
N LEU A 141 -1.92 -14.07 -8.33
CA LEU A 141 -1.60 -14.69 -7.05
C LEU A 141 -2.91 -15.14 -6.38
N LYS A 142 -3.26 -16.43 -6.55
CA LYS A 142 -4.51 -17.00 -6.03
C LYS A 142 -4.33 -17.46 -4.59
N GLY A 143 -5.25 -17.08 -3.70
CA GLY A 143 -5.34 -17.66 -2.35
C GLY A 143 -6.10 -16.84 -1.31
N HIS A 144 -6.38 -15.55 -1.53
CA HIS A 144 -7.39 -14.83 -0.74
C HIS A 144 -8.80 -15.30 -1.08
N SER A 145 -9.68 -15.36 -0.07
CA SER A 145 -11.08 -15.79 -0.25
C SER A 145 -12.07 -14.63 -0.35
N ASP A 146 -11.59 -13.40 -0.23
CA ASP A 146 -12.39 -12.17 -0.32
C ASP A 146 -11.52 -11.01 -0.87
N ILE A 147 -12.12 -9.85 -1.08
CA ILE A 147 -11.54 -8.65 -1.68
C ILE A 147 -10.23 -8.26 -0.99
N ILE A 148 -9.19 -8.10 -1.81
CA ILE A 148 -7.91 -7.52 -1.41
C ILE A 148 -8.08 -6.00 -1.31
N THR A 149 -7.88 -5.47 -0.11
CA THR A 149 -8.13 -4.05 0.22
C THR A 149 -6.86 -3.21 0.18
N CYS A 150 -5.71 -3.85 0.35
CA CYS A 150 -4.42 -3.19 0.48
C CYS A 150 -3.27 -4.10 0.08
N VAL A 151 -2.21 -3.49 -0.44
CA VAL A 151 -1.00 -4.18 -0.90
C VAL A 151 0.24 -3.35 -0.56
N ALA A 152 1.34 -4.04 -0.27
CA ALA A 152 2.68 -3.48 -0.13
C ALA A 152 3.69 -4.38 -0.83
N ALA A 153 4.84 -3.82 -1.21
CA ALA A 153 5.91 -4.57 -1.87
C ALA A 153 7.24 -4.32 -1.16
N VAL A 154 7.98 -5.41 -0.94
CA VAL A 154 9.33 -5.39 -0.35
C VAL A 154 10.18 -6.36 -1.13
N ASP A 155 11.21 -5.85 -1.81
CA ASP A 155 12.12 -6.64 -2.64
C ASP A 155 11.39 -7.50 -3.69
N ASN A 156 11.41 -8.83 -3.52
CA ASN A 156 10.72 -9.81 -4.37
C ASN A 156 9.44 -10.36 -3.74
N LEU A 157 8.96 -9.72 -2.68
CA LEU A 157 7.77 -10.11 -1.93
C LEU A 157 6.65 -9.10 -2.15
N VAL A 158 5.44 -9.63 -2.26
CA VAL A 158 4.20 -8.86 -2.17
C VAL A 158 3.52 -9.24 -0.86
N ILE A 159 3.00 -8.24 -0.17
CA ILE A 159 2.18 -8.40 1.02
C ILE A 159 0.80 -7.89 0.68
N SER A 160 -0.23 -8.69 0.95
CA SER A 160 -1.62 -8.33 0.70
C SER A 160 -2.46 -8.50 1.96
N GLY A 161 -3.35 -7.54 2.22
CA GLY A 161 -4.39 -7.65 3.23
C GLY A 161 -5.76 -7.74 2.58
N SER A 162 -6.64 -8.57 3.13
CA SER A 162 -7.98 -8.83 2.59
C SER A 162 -9.07 -8.71 3.66
N ARG A 163 -10.31 -8.57 3.17
CA ARG A 163 -11.53 -8.72 3.98
C ARG A 163 -11.67 -10.12 4.58
N ASP A 164 -10.96 -11.11 4.06
CA ASP A 164 -10.89 -12.46 4.62
C ASP A 164 -10.16 -12.56 5.98
N THR A 165 -9.80 -11.42 6.57
CA THR A 165 -9.12 -11.26 7.87
C THR A 165 -7.65 -11.70 7.89
N THR A 166 -7.09 -12.06 6.73
CA THR A 166 -5.70 -12.51 6.62
C THR A 166 -4.79 -11.48 5.96
N VAL A 167 -3.52 -11.50 6.36
CA VAL A 167 -2.44 -10.91 5.58
C VAL A 167 -1.64 -12.04 4.95
N LYS A 168 -1.40 -12.00 3.64
CA LYS A 168 -0.60 -13.02 2.95
C LYS A 168 0.69 -12.43 2.40
N VAL A 169 1.75 -13.23 2.42
CA VAL A 169 3.05 -12.89 1.85
C VAL A 169 3.33 -13.80 0.67
N TRP A 170 3.66 -13.21 -0.47
CA TRP A 170 3.83 -13.90 -1.74
C TRP A 170 5.21 -13.70 -2.28
N HIS A 171 5.83 -14.77 -2.77
CA HIS A 171 7.08 -14.67 -3.51
C HIS A 171 6.79 -14.46 -4.99
N VAL A 172 7.13 -13.29 -5.51
CA VAL A 172 6.79 -12.89 -6.89
C VAL A 172 7.43 -13.78 -7.97
N PRO A 173 8.73 -14.13 -7.89
CA PRO A 173 9.36 -14.94 -8.93
C PRO A 173 8.72 -16.32 -9.10
N THR A 174 8.27 -16.96 -8.01
CA THR A 174 7.61 -18.28 -8.04
C THR A 174 6.09 -18.20 -8.08
N ALA A 175 5.51 -17.02 -7.85
CA ALA A 175 4.07 -16.82 -7.71
C ALA A 175 3.44 -17.74 -6.64
N THR A 176 4.17 -18.00 -5.55
CA THR A 176 3.72 -18.88 -4.46
C THR A 176 3.45 -18.08 -3.19
N GLU A 177 2.41 -18.47 -2.47
CA GLU A 177 2.19 -18.04 -1.09
C GLU A 177 3.33 -18.58 -0.22
N GLN A 178 4.02 -17.69 0.49
CA GLN A 178 5.07 -18.02 1.45
C GLN A 178 4.51 -18.09 2.86
N ARG A 179 3.60 -17.18 3.20
CA ARG A 179 3.03 -17.06 4.55
C ARG A 179 1.56 -16.66 4.50
N ASN A 180 0.79 -17.27 5.40
CA ASN A 180 -0.54 -16.84 5.80
C ASN A 180 -0.49 -16.31 7.23
N LEU A 181 -0.61 -15.00 7.38
CA LEU A 181 -0.57 -14.30 8.67
C LEU A 181 -2.00 -14.13 9.17
N GLY A 182 -2.53 -15.22 9.74
CA GLY A 182 -3.82 -15.22 10.40
C GLY A 182 -3.75 -14.57 11.78
N GLY A 183 -4.84 -13.93 12.22
CA GLY A 183 -4.97 -13.48 13.59
C GLY A 183 -5.82 -12.22 13.78
N HIS A 184 -6.05 -11.43 12.74
CA HIS A 184 -7.08 -10.40 12.80
C HIS A 184 -8.46 -11.04 12.89
N SER A 185 -9.38 -10.39 13.60
CA SER A 185 -10.79 -10.81 13.69
C SER A 185 -11.73 -9.98 12.81
N GLY A 186 -11.17 -9.04 12.06
CA GLY A 186 -11.86 -8.15 11.13
C GLY A 186 -11.07 -8.00 9.84
N GLY A 187 -11.69 -7.40 8.82
CA GLY A 187 -11.08 -7.21 7.52
C GLY A 187 -9.82 -6.33 7.63
N VAL A 188 -8.72 -6.78 7.03
CA VAL A 188 -7.51 -5.97 6.94
C VAL A 188 -7.78 -4.83 5.97
N THR A 189 -7.42 -3.59 6.31
CA THR A 189 -7.74 -2.38 5.53
C THR A 189 -6.51 -1.69 4.98
N CYS A 190 -5.36 -1.89 5.61
CA CYS A 190 -4.09 -1.28 5.26
C CYS A 190 -2.92 -2.17 5.67
N VAL A 191 -1.87 -2.14 4.85
CA VAL A 191 -0.58 -2.79 5.13
C VAL A 191 0.55 -1.82 4.82
N ASN A 192 1.63 -1.90 5.58
CA ASN A 192 2.84 -1.10 5.34
C ASN A 192 4.08 -1.89 5.78
N THR A 193 5.25 -1.50 5.27
CA THR A 193 6.52 -2.18 5.51
C THR A 193 7.57 -1.13 5.87
N PRO A 194 8.00 -1.07 7.14
CA PRO A 194 9.04 -0.15 7.57
C PRO A 194 10.36 -0.40 6.83
N PRO A 195 11.18 0.64 6.60
CA PRO A 195 12.49 0.45 5.99
C PRO A 195 13.42 -0.45 6.81
N SER A 196 14.42 -1.02 6.13
CA SER A 196 15.33 -2.02 6.72
C SER A 196 16.08 -1.54 7.96
N GLU A 197 16.43 -0.25 8.03
CA GLU A 197 17.11 0.35 9.18
C GLU A 197 16.24 0.34 10.44
N TYR A 198 14.98 0.75 10.32
CA TYR A 198 14.00 0.73 11.42
C TYR A 198 13.63 -0.70 11.83
N CYS A 199 13.59 -1.62 10.86
CA CYS A 199 13.44 -3.04 11.17
C CYS A 199 14.61 -3.53 12.03
N ARG A 200 15.86 -3.15 11.75
CA ARG A 200 17.02 -3.56 12.54
C ARG A 200 16.92 -3.10 14.00
N LYS A 201 16.51 -1.83 14.22
CA LYS A 201 16.32 -1.28 15.59
C LYS A 201 15.31 -2.10 16.39
N LEU A 202 14.12 -2.37 15.82
CA LEU A 202 13.10 -3.16 16.50
C LEU A 202 13.52 -4.63 16.67
N ALA A 203 14.17 -5.22 15.67
CA ALA A 203 14.68 -6.59 15.76
C ALA A 203 15.68 -6.74 16.91
N SER A 204 16.59 -5.78 17.08
CA SER A 204 17.52 -5.76 18.21
C SER A 204 16.78 -5.66 19.55
N ALA A 205 15.77 -4.79 19.66
CA ALA A 205 14.97 -4.66 20.88
C ALA A 205 14.19 -5.94 21.23
N LEU A 206 13.77 -6.69 20.20
CA LEU A 206 13.04 -7.95 20.33
C LEU A 206 13.96 -9.20 20.38
N HIS A 207 15.29 -9.02 20.38
CA HIS A 207 16.27 -10.12 20.35
C HIS A 207 16.10 -11.06 19.15
N LEU A 208 15.76 -10.50 17.98
CA LEU A 208 15.62 -11.18 16.70
C LEU A 208 16.85 -10.93 15.80
N SER A 209 16.92 -11.63 14.66
CA SER A 209 17.98 -11.40 13.67
C SER A 209 17.99 -9.96 13.17
N GLU A 210 19.17 -9.35 13.01
CA GLU A 210 19.31 -8.00 12.43
C GLU A 210 18.84 -7.90 10.97
N THR A 211 18.68 -9.03 10.28
CA THR A 211 18.12 -9.10 8.93
C THR A 211 16.61 -9.21 8.92
N GLU A 212 15.96 -9.33 10.09
CA GLU A 212 14.51 -9.42 10.18
C GLU A 212 13.85 -8.18 9.56
N ARG A 213 12.66 -8.40 9.00
CA ARG A 213 11.81 -7.35 8.47
C ARG A 213 10.45 -7.48 9.12
N PHE A 214 9.73 -6.36 9.19
CA PHE A 214 8.41 -6.33 9.79
C PHE A 214 7.34 -5.92 8.79
N ILE A 215 6.14 -6.44 9.03
CA ILE A 215 4.93 -6.04 8.33
C ILE A 215 4.03 -5.37 9.36
N LEU A 216 3.48 -4.21 8.98
CA LEU A 216 2.40 -3.54 9.70
C LEU A 216 1.08 -3.85 9.00
N SER A 217 0.05 -4.21 9.77
CA SER A 217 -1.32 -4.32 9.25
C SER A 217 -2.32 -3.67 10.19
N GLY A 218 -3.23 -2.88 9.62
CA GLY A 218 -4.38 -2.32 10.31
C GLY A 218 -5.67 -3.00 9.87
N SER A 219 -6.61 -3.17 10.80
CA SER A 219 -7.87 -3.88 10.54
C SER A 219 -9.06 -3.19 11.20
N THR A 220 -10.25 -3.57 10.74
CA THR A 220 -11.53 -3.20 11.35
C THR A 220 -11.74 -3.83 12.73
N ASP A 221 -10.84 -4.70 13.20
CA ASP A 221 -10.81 -5.21 14.58
C ASP A 221 -10.19 -4.24 15.61
N CYS A 222 -10.01 -2.98 15.21
CA CYS A 222 -9.39 -1.93 16.01
C CYS A 222 -7.96 -2.25 16.46
N CYS A 223 -7.23 -3.09 15.71
CA CYS A 223 -5.85 -3.42 15.99
C CYS A 223 -4.91 -3.06 14.84
N VAL A 224 -3.73 -2.58 15.21
CA VAL A 224 -2.53 -2.66 14.39
C VAL A 224 -1.71 -3.85 14.84
N ARG A 225 -1.29 -4.71 13.90
CA ARG A 225 -0.40 -5.83 14.18
C ARG A 225 0.95 -5.64 13.53
N ILE A 226 1.97 -6.07 14.25
CA ILE A 226 3.36 -6.12 13.80
C ILE A 226 3.74 -7.58 13.65
N TRP A 227 4.12 -7.98 12.44
CA TRP A 227 4.48 -9.35 12.09
C TRP A 227 5.94 -9.44 11.70
N THR A 228 6.59 -10.53 12.09
CA THR A 228 7.91 -10.90 11.55
C THR A 228 7.74 -11.46 10.15
N LEU A 229 8.47 -10.90 9.18
CA LEU A 229 8.40 -11.33 7.79
C LEU A 229 8.95 -12.75 7.61
N SER A 230 10.01 -13.11 8.35
CA SER A 230 10.68 -14.40 8.19
C SER A 230 9.84 -15.55 8.71
N SER A 231 9.21 -15.38 9.88
CA SER A 231 8.50 -16.44 10.60
C SER A 231 6.97 -16.35 10.48
N GLY A 232 6.45 -15.18 10.10
CA GLY A 232 5.02 -14.90 10.05
C GLY A 232 4.34 -14.77 11.42
N GLN A 233 5.11 -14.71 12.51
CA GLN A 233 4.55 -14.57 13.85
C GLN A 233 4.19 -13.11 14.13
N CYS A 234 3.03 -12.91 14.75
CA CYS A 234 2.62 -11.62 15.32
C CYS A 234 3.45 -11.35 16.58
N VAL A 235 4.35 -10.37 16.52
CA VAL A 235 5.18 -9.98 17.67
C VAL A 235 4.49 -8.95 18.56
N LYS A 236 3.58 -8.16 17.99
CA LYS A 236 2.80 -7.18 18.74
C LYS A 236 1.42 -6.97 18.13
N SER A 237 0.45 -6.74 19.00
CA SER A 237 -0.88 -6.23 18.66
C SER A 237 -1.13 -4.96 19.48
N ILE A 238 -1.38 -3.85 18.80
CA ILE A 238 -1.64 -2.53 19.36
C ILE A 238 -3.13 -2.25 19.17
N TYR A 239 -3.84 -1.94 20.26
CA TYR A 239 -5.28 -1.63 20.20
C TYR A 239 -5.48 -0.12 20.05
N THR A 240 -6.16 0.30 18.97
CA THR A 240 -6.36 1.71 18.59
C THR A 240 -7.70 2.28 19.03
N PHE A 241 -8.53 1.50 19.74
CA PHE A 241 -9.90 1.81 20.16
C PHE A 241 -10.93 1.96 19.03
N ASN A 242 -10.54 2.50 17.88
CA ASN A 242 -11.37 2.64 16.67
C ASN A 242 -10.83 1.74 15.56
N ALA A 243 -11.70 1.40 14.59
CA ALA A 243 -11.32 0.63 13.42
C ALA A 243 -10.21 1.35 12.65
N VAL A 244 -9.13 0.63 12.32
CA VAL A 244 -8.04 1.21 11.54
C VAL A 244 -8.44 1.16 10.08
N THR A 245 -8.52 2.30 9.43
CA THR A 245 -8.90 2.41 8.01
C THR A 245 -7.68 2.65 7.12
N SER A 246 -6.67 3.38 7.61
CA SER A 246 -5.44 3.68 6.88
C SER A 246 -4.23 3.70 7.82
N LEU A 247 -3.04 3.46 7.27
CA LEU A 247 -1.79 3.39 8.02
C LEU A 247 -0.61 3.82 7.15
N CYS A 248 0.30 4.62 7.71
CA CYS A 248 1.61 4.86 7.12
C CYS A 248 2.73 4.74 8.18
N PHE A 249 3.94 4.46 7.71
CA PHE A 249 5.14 4.48 8.54
C PHE A 249 5.99 5.70 8.18
N ILE A 250 6.47 6.41 9.19
CA ILE A 250 7.36 7.55 9.02
C ILE A 250 8.76 7.08 9.36
N ALA A 251 9.64 7.12 8.37
CA ALA A 251 11.02 6.66 8.48
C ALA A 251 11.98 7.83 8.70
N GLU A 252 11.63 8.68 9.65
CA GLU A 252 12.44 9.81 10.11
C GLU A 252 12.60 9.70 11.63
N TRP A 253 13.72 10.20 12.15
CA TRP A 253 14.05 10.19 13.59
C TRP A 253 13.91 8.78 14.23
N GLU A 254 13.13 8.63 15.30
CA GLU A 254 12.89 7.35 15.97
C GLU A 254 11.87 6.44 15.28
N GLY A 255 11.14 7.00 14.31
CA GLY A 255 10.17 6.28 13.50
C GLY A 255 8.81 6.18 14.18
N TYR A 256 7.76 6.42 13.40
CA TYR A 256 6.40 6.48 13.91
C TYR A 256 5.44 5.68 13.03
N ILE A 257 4.46 5.04 13.66
CA ILE A 257 3.28 4.51 12.98
C ILE A 257 2.18 5.56 13.11
N VAL A 258 1.62 6.00 11.98
CA VAL A 258 0.42 6.85 11.97
C VAL A 258 -0.76 6.02 11.49
N THR A 259 -1.82 6.01 12.29
CA THR A 259 -3.06 5.29 12.00
C THR A 259 -4.21 6.26 11.85
N GLY A 260 -5.03 6.06 10.83
CA GLY A 260 -6.29 6.77 10.62
C GLY A 260 -7.47 5.86 10.95
N SER A 261 -8.50 6.43 11.58
CA SER A 261 -9.71 5.70 11.96
C SER A 261 -10.91 5.99 11.07
N ASP A 262 -11.94 5.16 11.21
CA ASP A 262 -13.28 5.38 10.66
C ASP A 262 -13.99 6.63 11.21
N ALA A 263 -13.63 7.07 12.42
CA ALA A 263 -14.16 8.30 13.04
C ALA A 263 -13.31 9.57 12.81
N GLY A 264 -12.45 9.59 11.78
CA GLY A 264 -11.65 10.78 11.44
C GLY A 264 -10.46 11.10 12.37
N LYS A 265 -10.15 10.20 13.31
CA LYS A 265 -9.05 10.36 14.26
C LYS A 265 -7.74 9.86 13.66
N LEU A 266 -6.67 10.64 13.84
CA LEU A 266 -5.28 10.22 13.65
C LEU A 266 -4.66 9.87 14.99
N GLN A 267 -3.88 8.80 15.03
CA GLN A 267 -3.08 8.43 16.19
C GLN A 267 -1.65 8.16 15.77
N VAL A 268 -0.72 8.66 16.58
CA VAL A 268 0.72 8.44 16.38
C VAL A 268 1.23 7.50 17.45
N TRP A 269 1.98 6.49 17.02
CA TRP A 269 2.57 5.49 17.88
C TRP A 269 4.07 5.46 17.66
N ASP A 270 4.83 5.49 18.73
CA ASP A 270 6.28 5.32 18.67
C ASP A 270 6.62 3.90 18.18
N TRP A 271 7.58 3.79 17.27
CA TRP A 271 7.91 2.49 16.66
C TRP A 271 8.54 1.49 17.65
N LEU A 272 9.34 1.97 18.60
CA LEU A 272 10.10 1.14 19.52
C LEU A 272 9.32 0.83 20.80
N SER A 273 8.79 1.87 21.46
CA SER A 273 7.99 1.73 22.68
C SER A 273 6.58 1.19 22.40
N GLN A 274 6.06 1.43 21.19
CA GLN A 274 4.71 1.06 20.77
C GLN A 274 3.61 1.74 21.61
N GLU A 275 3.97 2.85 22.26
CA GLU A 275 3.05 3.68 23.03
C GLU A 275 2.40 4.74 22.14
N ASN A 276 1.18 5.14 22.48
CA ASN A 276 0.51 6.25 21.79
C ASN A 276 1.14 7.57 22.21
N CYS A 277 1.78 8.27 21.28
CA CYS A 277 2.34 9.60 21.54
C CYS A 277 1.25 10.67 21.46
N GLN A 278 0.35 10.54 20.49
CA GLN A 278 -0.65 11.57 20.21
C GLN A 278 -1.91 10.98 19.59
N SER A 279 -3.02 11.70 19.81
CA SER A 279 -4.35 11.38 19.32
C SER A 279 -5.04 12.68 18.90
N VAL A 280 -5.29 12.87 17.61
CA VAL A 280 -5.85 14.10 17.03
C VAL A 280 -7.13 13.79 16.27
N ASN A 281 -8.19 14.56 16.49
CA ASN A 281 -9.38 14.52 15.63
C ASN A 281 -9.11 15.37 14.38
N ALA A 282 -8.58 14.74 13.35
CA ALA A 282 -8.11 15.40 12.14
C ALA A 282 -9.22 15.71 11.13
N HIS A 283 -10.22 14.83 11.06
CA HIS A 283 -11.27 14.84 10.05
C HIS A 283 -12.65 14.61 10.68
N LEU A 284 -13.71 14.93 9.96
CA LEU A 284 -15.10 14.74 10.41
C LEU A 284 -15.63 13.34 10.12
N ASP A 285 -15.06 12.67 9.12
CA ASP A 285 -15.43 11.32 8.68
C ASP A 285 -14.16 10.45 8.52
N ALA A 286 -14.32 9.20 8.09
CA ALA A 286 -13.27 8.20 8.03
C ALA A 286 -12.00 8.66 7.30
N VAL A 287 -10.84 8.42 7.91
CA VAL A 287 -9.53 8.66 7.28
C VAL A 287 -9.24 7.56 6.27
N THR A 288 -9.52 7.85 5.01
CA THR A 288 -9.48 6.88 3.92
C THR A 288 -8.09 6.64 3.38
N THR A 289 -7.14 7.56 3.57
CA THR A 289 -5.80 7.41 3.02
C THR A 289 -4.78 8.14 3.87
N LEU A 290 -3.61 7.52 4.03
CA LEU A 290 -2.45 8.06 4.72
C LEU A 290 -1.21 7.75 3.90
N GLN A 291 -0.38 8.76 3.66
CA GLN A 291 0.93 8.60 3.03
C GLN A 291 1.96 9.46 3.74
N SER A 292 3.16 8.95 3.90
CA SER A 292 4.32 9.70 4.39
C SER A 292 5.28 10.01 3.25
N HIS A 293 5.94 11.17 3.33
CA HIS A 293 7.04 11.54 2.45
C HIS A 293 8.06 12.37 3.24
N GLY A 294 9.13 11.70 3.70
CA GLY A 294 10.06 12.27 4.66
C GLY A 294 9.33 12.66 5.96
N PRO A 295 9.47 13.90 6.46
CA PRO A 295 8.82 14.35 7.70
C PRO A 295 7.33 14.66 7.53
N LEU A 296 6.82 14.70 6.29
CA LEU A 296 5.43 15.06 6.02
C LEU A 296 4.50 13.85 6.02
N VAL A 297 3.30 14.05 6.56
CA VAL A 297 2.18 13.10 6.46
C VAL A 297 1.01 13.77 5.76
N PHE A 298 0.39 13.04 4.85
CA PHE A 298 -0.79 13.47 4.12
C PHE A 298 -1.95 12.56 4.50
N SER A 299 -3.02 13.15 5.01
CA SER A 299 -4.26 12.43 5.35
C SER A 299 -5.40 12.91 4.46
N GLY A 300 -6.18 11.97 3.97
CA GLY A 300 -7.41 12.24 3.21
C GLY A 300 -8.59 11.52 3.86
N SER A 301 -9.75 12.14 3.79
CA SER A 301 -10.98 11.67 4.44
C SER A 301 -12.14 11.48 3.46
N THR A 302 -13.11 10.68 3.86
CA THR A 302 -14.41 10.53 3.19
C THR A 302 -15.19 11.85 3.12
N ASP A 303 -14.93 12.79 4.03
CA ASP A 303 -15.52 14.14 4.00
C ASP A 303 -14.95 15.02 2.86
N GLY A 304 -14.00 14.49 2.07
CA GLY A 304 -13.37 15.20 0.95
C GLY A 304 -12.21 16.10 1.36
N SER A 305 -11.92 16.25 2.65
CA SER A 305 -10.82 17.08 3.14
C SER A 305 -9.47 16.37 3.05
N VAL A 306 -8.43 17.17 2.88
CA VAL A 306 -7.03 16.75 2.88
C VAL A 306 -6.26 17.60 3.88
N CYS A 307 -5.55 16.95 4.80
CA CYS A 307 -4.67 17.62 5.76
C CYS A 307 -3.21 17.26 5.49
N VAL A 308 -2.33 18.24 5.66
CA VAL A 308 -0.88 18.08 5.61
C VAL A 308 -0.32 18.32 6.99
N TRP A 309 0.49 17.38 7.44
CA TRP A 309 1.10 17.39 8.75
C TRP A 309 2.62 17.34 8.61
N GLU A 310 3.31 18.00 9.52
CA GLU A 310 4.73 17.84 9.73
C GLU A 310 4.95 17.08 11.03
N VAL A 311 5.85 16.11 10.99
CA VAL A 311 6.32 15.45 12.19
C VAL A 311 7.51 16.21 12.77
N CYS A 312 7.47 16.44 14.07
CA CYS A 312 8.50 17.14 14.82
C CYS A 312 9.22 16.15 15.73
N ASP A 313 10.55 16.08 15.60
CA ASP A 313 11.38 15.24 16.45
C ASP A 313 11.32 15.66 17.92
N GLY A 314 11.34 14.68 18.82
CA GLY A 314 11.40 14.90 20.27
C GLY A 314 10.20 15.62 20.89
N ALA A 315 9.15 15.93 20.12
CA ALA A 315 7.93 16.51 20.63
C ALA A 315 7.06 15.43 21.30
N VAL A 316 6.41 15.79 22.42
CA VAL A 316 5.42 14.92 23.08
C VAL A 316 4.26 14.62 22.12
N GLU A 317 3.86 15.63 21.36
CA GLU A 317 2.86 15.57 20.30
C GLU A 317 3.56 15.76 18.95
N PRO A 318 3.99 14.66 18.30
CA PRO A 318 4.87 14.73 17.14
C PRO A 318 4.21 15.29 15.88
N LEU A 319 2.89 15.16 15.68
CA LEU A 319 2.19 15.72 14.51
C LEU A 319 1.77 17.17 14.76
N ASN A 320 2.24 18.05 13.89
CA ASN A 320 1.79 19.43 13.75
C ASN A 320 1.03 19.61 12.43
N GLN A 321 -0.18 20.18 12.48
CA GLN A 321 -0.97 20.45 11.27
C GLN A 321 -0.42 21.67 10.55
N LEU A 322 0.04 21.50 9.30
CA LEU A 322 0.52 22.60 8.46
C LEU A 322 -0.61 23.24 7.67
N GLN A 323 -1.44 22.42 7.04
CA GLN A 323 -2.52 22.88 6.15
C GLN A 323 -3.71 21.93 6.19
N GLN A 324 -4.89 22.48 5.93
CA GLN A 324 -6.12 21.73 5.73
C GLN A 324 -6.91 22.35 4.59
N TRP A 325 -7.36 21.49 3.68
CA TRP A 325 -8.15 21.85 2.51
C TRP A 325 -9.46 21.08 2.59
N GLY A 326 -10.58 21.78 2.74
CA GLY A 326 -11.90 21.17 2.77
C GLY A 326 -12.39 20.75 1.38
N SER A 327 -13.57 20.14 1.35
CA SER A 327 -14.19 19.63 0.12
C SER A 327 -14.44 20.71 -0.94
N GLU A 328 -14.61 21.96 -0.48
CA GLU A 328 -14.79 23.16 -1.30
C GLU A 328 -13.55 23.49 -2.14
N VAL A 329 -12.36 23.20 -1.61
CA VAL A 329 -11.11 23.37 -2.37
C VAL A 329 -10.82 22.10 -3.16
N THR A 330 -10.85 20.93 -2.50
CA THR A 330 -10.45 19.68 -3.17
C THR A 330 -11.41 19.25 -4.28
N GLY A 331 -12.63 19.79 -4.31
CA GLY A 331 -13.70 19.35 -5.20
C GLY A 331 -14.10 17.91 -4.95
N CYS A 332 -13.83 17.38 -3.75
CA CYS A 332 -14.03 15.98 -3.37
C CYS A 332 -15.23 15.79 -2.43
N SER A 333 -16.23 16.68 -2.50
CA SER A 333 -17.46 16.56 -1.69
C SER A 333 -18.28 15.31 -2.04
N ARG A 334 -18.95 14.77 -1.02
CA ARG A 334 -20.04 13.79 -1.15
C ARG A 334 -21.27 14.50 -1.69
N VAL A 335 -21.34 14.71 -3.01
CA VAL A 335 -22.56 15.22 -3.65
C VAL A 335 -23.56 14.08 -3.83
N ASP A 336 -23.06 12.88 -4.17
CA ASP A 336 -23.90 11.69 -4.38
C ASP A 336 -23.39 10.47 -3.61
N GLU A 337 -24.31 9.61 -3.17
CA GLU A 337 -24.07 8.36 -2.43
C GLU A 337 -23.15 7.35 -3.16
N VAL A 338 -22.84 7.61 -4.43
CA VAL A 338 -22.03 6.75 -5.32
C VAL A 338 -20.51 7.02 -5.20
N ASN A 339 -20.09 8.09 -4.51
CA ASN A 339 -18.69 8.53 -4.57
C ASN A 339 -17.72 7.68 -3.74
N GLY A 340 -16.61 7.29 -4.40
CA GLY A 340 -15.63 6.33 -3.90
C GLY A 340 -14.70 6.86 -2.80
N ARG A 341 -13.94 5.94 -2.21
CA ARG A 341 -12.94 6.22 -1.16
C ARG A 341 -11.87 7.18 -1.67
N LEU A 342 -11.65 8.32 -0.99
CA LEU A 342 -10.55 9.22 -1.33
C LEU A 342 -9.20 8.50 -1.18
N ARG A 343 -8.43 8.46 -2.26
CA ARG A 343 -7.04 7.98 -2.30
C ARG A 343 -6.14 9.11 -2.75
N LEU A 344 -5.00 9.24 -2.09
CA LEU A 344 -4.02 10.27 -2.41
C LEU A 344 -2.67 9.68 -2.75
N SER A 345 -1.94 10.41 -3.60
CA SER A 345 -0.53 10.19 -3.84
C SER A 345 0.21 11.53 -3.80
N ALA A 346 1.07 11.75 -2.81
CA ALA A 346 1.81 13.00 -2.64
C ALA A 346 3.19 12.95 -3.32
N ARG A 347 3.62 14.09 -3.88
CA ARG A 347 4.95 14.31 -4.46
C ARG A 347 5.33 15.78 -4.39
N GLY A 348 6.34 16.10 -3.58
CA GLY A 348 6.80 17.48 -3.39
C GLY A 348 5.63 18.36 -2.94
N ASP A 349 5.32 19.38 -3.73
CA ASP A 349 4.27 20.35 -3.43
C ASP A 349 2.88 19.93 -3.94
N HIS A 350 2.79 18.79 -4.62
CA HIS A 350 1.56 18.32 -5.25
C HIS A 350 1.00 17.06 -4.56
N ILE A 351 -0.33 16.99 -4.47
CA ILE A 351 -1.09 15.83 -4.04
C ILE A 351 -2.06 15.47 -5.17
N PHE A 352 -1.93 14.26 -5.68
CA PHE A 352 -2.86 13.67 -6.64
C PHE A 352 -3.98 12.96 -5.88
N LEU A 353 -5.23 13.25 -6.21
CA LEU A 353 -6.41 12.76 -5.52
C LEU A 353 -7.31 11.98 -6.48
N ALA A 354 -7.73 10.80 -6.05
CA ALA A 354 -8.73 9.96 -6.69
C ALA A 354 -9.91 9.80 -5.73
N ASN A 355 -11.11 10.17 -6.16
CA ASN A 355 -12.32 10.23 -5.32
C ASN A 355 -13.51 9.48 -5.95
N GLY A 356 -13.23 8.49 -6.80
CA GLY A 356 -14.25 7.74 -7.53
C GLY A 356 -14.85 8.46 -8.74
N ARG A 357 -14.39 9.66 -9.08
CA ARG A 357 -14.80 10.37 -10.31
C ARG A 357 -13.93 9.97 -11.52
N SER A 358 -14.32 10.47 -12.69
CA SER A 358 -13.65 10.24 -13.98
C SER A 358 -12.30 10.98 -14.14
N SER A 359 -11.95 11.85 -13.20
CA SER A 359 -10.71 12.65 -13.24
C SER A 359 -9.91 12.54 -11.96
N ILE A 360 -8.59 12.72 -12.09
CA ILE A 360 -7.67 12.91 -10.97
C ILE A 360 -7.62 14.40 -10.65
N ARG A 361 -7.71 14.77 -9.37
CA ARG A 361 -7.50 16.16 -8.93
C ARG A 361 -6.04 16.34 -8.52
N VAL A 362 -5.44 17.47 -8.88
CA VAL A 362 -4.05 17.80 -8.53
C VAL A 362 -4.05 19.05 -7.66
N LEU A 363 -3.84 18.85 -6.36
CA LEU A 363 -3.76 19.91 -5.37
C LEU A 363 -2.31 20.33 -5.19
N ASN A 364 -1.99 21.62 -5.34
CA ASN A 364 -0.79 22.16 -4.74
C ASN A 364 -1.09 22.49 -3.28
N TRP A 365 -0.55 21.71 -2.35
CA TRP A 365 -0.95 21.83 -0.94
C TRP A 365 -0.38 23.07 -0.24
N ARG A 366 0.63 23.72 -0.83
CA ARG A 366 1.20 24.96 -0.29
C ARG A 366 0.39 26.19 -0.69
N THR A 367 -0.17 26.20 -1.90
CA THR A 367 -0.90 27.35 -2.44
C THR A 367 -2.41 27.16 -2.42
N GLY A 368 -2.90 25.92 -2.28
CA GLY A 368 -4.31 25.58 -2.42
C GLY A 368 -4.78 25.52 -3.88
N THR A 369 -3.90 25.72 -4.86
CA THR A 369 -4.31 25.73 -6.26
C THR A 369 -4.67 24.32 -6.73
N MET A 370 -5.83 24.20 -7.36
CA MET A 370 -6.38 22.94 -7.83
C MET A 370 -6.38 22.88 -9.35
N ARG A 371 -6.09 21.69 -9.88
CA ARG A 371 -6.20 21.40 -11.30
C ARG A 371 -6.90 20.07 -11.52
N ARG A 372 -7.62 19.97 -12.63
CA ARG A 372 -8.22 18.72 -13.07
C ARG A 372 -7.31 18.02 -14.08
N LEU A 373 -7.04 16.74 -13.86
CA LEU A 373 -6.39 15.86 -14.81
C LEU A 373 -7.41 14.82 -15.29
N THR A 374 -7.84 14.94 -16.53
CA THR A 374 -8.78 13.99 -17.15
C THR A 374 -8.14 12.61 -17.19
N ASN A 375 -8.78 11.65 -16.52
CA ASN A 375 -8.31 10.27 -16.46
C ASN A 375 -9.17 9.34 -17.32
N HIS A 376 -10.46 9.62 -17.49
CA HIS A 376 -11.34 8.89 -18.39
C HIS A 376 -11.85 9.79 -19.51
N SER A 377 -12.10 9.18 -20.68
CA SER A 377 -12.89 9.81 -21.74
C SER A 377 -14.40 9.69 -21.52
N SER A 378 -14.83 8.79 -20.63
CA SER A 378 -16.24 8.49 -20.32
C SER A 378 -16.65 9.20 -19.03
N THR A 379 -17.89 9.72 -19.00
CA THR A 379 -18.51 10.31 -17.82
C THR A 379 -18.81 9.26 -16.74
N ALA A 380 -19.10 8.02 -17.15
CA ALA A 380 -19.29 6.87 -16.25
C ALA A 380 -17.97 6.24 -15.74
N GLY A 381 -16.84 6.90 -16.01
CA GLY A 381 -15.52 6.48 -15.57
C GLY A 381 -15.26 6.73 -14.09
N VAL A 382 -14.67 5.76 -13.42
CA VAL A 382 -14.34 5.79 -11.98
C VAL A 382 -12.85 5.60 -11.78
N THR A 383 -12.25 6.57 -11.07
CA THR A 383 -10.86 6.52 -10.62
C THR A 383 -10.81 6.20 -9.12
N ASP A 384 -10.54 4.95 -8.76
CA ASP A 384 -10.48 4.49 -7.36
C ASP A 384 -9.10 4.63 -6.71
N CYS A 385 -8.02 4.55 -7.50
CA CYS A 385 -6.68 4.66 -6.98
C CYS A 385 -5.76 5.48 -7.90
N VAL A 386 -4.84 6.16 -7.24
CA VAL A 386 -3.76 6.92 -7.87
C VAL A 386 -2.47 6.57 -7.15
N ASN A 387 -1.41 6.31 -7.92
CA ASN A 387 -0.10 5.99 -7.37
C ASN A 387 1.00 6.45 -8.33
N GLN A 388 2.25 6.39 -7.90
CA GLN A 388 3.39 6.91 -8.64
C GLN A 388 4.51 5.89 -8.71
N ILE A 389 5.20 5.90 -9.84
CA ILE A 389 6.52 5.29 -10.03
C ILE A 389 7.48 6.41 -10.48
N PRO A 390 8.80 6.18 -10.44
CA PRO A 390 9.75 7.19 -10.90
C PRO A 390 9.40 7.74 -12.29
N GLY A 391 9.05 9.02 -12.35
CA GLY A 391 8.70 9.74 -13.59
C GLY A 391 7.29 9.52 -14.14
N VAL A 392 6.44 8.68 -13.52
CA VAL A 392 5.11 8.37 -14.04
C VAL A 392 4.05 8.32 -12.94
N LEU A 393 2.93 8.99 -13.16
CA LEU A 393 1.69 8.88 -12.40
C LEU A 393 0.82 7.80 -13.04
N VAL A 394 0.23 6.94 -12.20
CA VAL A 394 -0.66 5.85 -12.60
C VAL A 394 -2.03 6.12 -12.00
N GLY A 395 -3.05 6.24 -12.85
CA GLY A 395 -4.46 6.29 -12.47
C GLY A 395 -5.17 4.99 -12.82
N SER A 396 -5.91 4.40 -11.89
CA SER A 396 -6.84 3.34 -12.25
C SER A 396 -8.04 3.89 -12.98
N CYS A 397 -8.57 3.13 -13.92
CA CYS A 397 -9.77 3.44 -14.63
C CYS A 397 -10.69 2.23 -14.60
N PHE A 398 -11.89 2.38 -14.06
CA PHE A 398 -12.99 1.43 -14.21
C PHE A 398 -14.18 2.11 -14.88
N ASP A 399 -14.73 1.53 -15.94
CA ASP A 399 -15.93 2.05 -16.60
C ASP A 399 -17.15 1.29 -16.08
N LEU A 400 -18.06 1.99 -15.38
CA LEU A 400 -19.25 1.38 -14.79
C LEU A 400 -20.22 0.81 -15.84
N THR A 401 -20.18 1.32 -17.07
CA THR A 401 -21.10 0.87 -18.14
C THR A 401 -20.60 -0.38 -18.85
N SER A 402 -19.29 -0.47 -19.10
CA SER A 402 -18.68 -1.60 -19.81
C SER A 402 -18.10 -2.67 -18.88
N GLY A 403 -17.84 -2.33 -17.62
CA GLY A 403 -17.13 -3.18 -16.67
C GLY A 403 -15.65 -3.36 -17.00
N GLU A 404 -15.09 -2.57 -17.92
CA GLU A 404 -13.70 -2.67 -18.34
C GLU A 404 -12.78 -1.88 -17.40
N SER A 405 -11.61 -2.47 -17.08
CA SER A 405 -10.57 -1.81 -16.29
C SER A 405 -9.34 -1.49 -17.13
N THR A 406 -8.82 -0.28 -17.00
CA THR A 406 -7.56 0.17 -17.61
C THR A 406 -6.68 0.90 -16.59
N LEU A 407 -5.40 1.06 -16.91
CA LEU A 407 -4.47 1.92 -16.18
C LEU A 407 -4.00 3.03 -17.12
N ASN A 408 -4.17 4.28 -16.73
CA ASN A 408 -3.68 5.42 -17.50
C ASN A 408 -2.39 5.95 -16.89
N LEU A 409 -1.39 6.14 -17.75
CA LEU A 409 -0.06 6.60 -17.37
C LEU A 409 0.15 8.04 -17.82
N PHE A 410 0.67 8.87 -16.91
CA PHE A 410 1.00 10.27 -17.18
C PHE A 410 2.44 10.54 -16.77
N SER A 411 3.16 11.33 -17.56
CA SER A 411 4.52 11.78 -17.22
C SER A 411 4.50 12.68 -15.98
N LEU A 412 5.53 12.61 -15.15
CA LEU A 412 5.74 13.55 -14.05
C LEU A 412 6.99 14.40 -14.31
N PRO A 413 6.98 15.70 -13.93
CA PRO A 413 5.91 16.40 -13.19
C PRO A 413 4.79 17.00 -14.07
N GLN A 414 4.92 17.04 -15.41
CA GLN A 414 4.01 17.80 -16.27
C GLN A 414 2.62 17.18 -16.46
N CYS A 415 2.38 15.96 -15.97
CA CYS A 415 1.13 15.23 -16.06
C CYS A 415 0.62 15.00 -17.49
N ARG A 416 1.53 14.95 -18.48
CA ARG A 416 1.15 14.69 -19.88
C ARG A 416 0.86 13.21 -20.10
N TYR A 417 -0.24 12.88 -20.75
CA TYR A 417 -0.66 11.52 -21.03
C TYR A 417 0.33 10.73 -21.90
N LEU A 418 0.71 9.55 -21.42
CA LEU A 418 1.64 8.63 -22.06
C LEU A 418 0.89 7.53 -22.81
N VAL A 419 0.18 6.65 -22.09
CA VAL A 419 -0.51 5.48 -22.66
C VAL A 419 -1.59 4.98 -21.71
N SER A 420 -2.53 4.21 -22.27
CA SER A 420 -3.48 3.38 -21.54
C SER A 420 -3.06 1.93 -21.65
N ILE A 421 -3.08 1.24 -20.52
CA ILE A 421 -2.65 -0.14 -20.37
C ILE A 421 -3.87 -0.96 -19.93
N SER A 422 -4.21 -2.01 -20.67
CA SER A 422 -5.32 -2.90 -20.35
C SER A 422 -4.99 -4.37 -20.62
N SER A 423 -5.75 -5.27 -20.03
CA SER A 423 -5.68 -6.72 -20.27
C SER A 423 -7.10 -7.27 -20.29
N SER A 424 -7.28 -8.39 -20.98
CA SER A 424 -8.54 -9.15 -20.89
C SER A 424 -8.80 -9.51 -19.43
N ASP A 425 -10.03 -9.26 -18.98
CA ASP A 425 -10.56 -9.62 -17.66
C ASP A 425 -9.89 -8.95 -16.44
N LEU A 426 -9.35 -7.73 -16.60
CA LEU A 426 -8.86 -6.98 -15.43
C LEU A 426 -10.03 -6.56 -14.52
N PRO A 427 -10.01 -6.94 -13.23
CA PRO A 427 -11.03 -6.52 -12.28
C PRO A 427 -10.86 -5.04 -11.91
N ARG A 428 -11.90 -4.44 -11.33
CA ARG A 428 -11.83 -3.12 -10.71
C ARG A 428 -10.70 -3.08 -9.68
N LEU A 429 -9.81 -2.11 -9.81
CA LEU A 429 -8.58 -2.01 -9.04
C LEU A 429 -8.81 -1.10 -7.82
N LEU A 430 -8.62 -1.64 -6.62
CA LEU A 430 -8.89 -0.94 -5.35
C LEU A 430 -7.62 -0.53 -4.60
N CYS A 431 -6.52 -1.21 -4.88
CA CYS A 431 -5.22 -0.91 -4.29
C CYS A 431 -4.08 -1.20 -5.26
N PHE A 432 -2.97 -0.49 -5.06
CA PHE A 432 -1.82 -0.52 -5.95
C PHE A 432 -0.55 -0.30 -5.14
N ALA A 433 0.49 -1.07 -5.45
CA ALA A 433 1.85 -0.80 -4.99
C ALA A 433 2.84 -1.06 -6.12
N ALA A 434 3.81 -0.18 -6.30
CA ALA A 434 4.83 -0.31 -7.33
C ALA A 434 6.23 -0.17 -6.77
N TRP A 435 7.17 -0.81 -7.46
CA TRP A 435 8.58 -0.78 -7.14
C TRP A 435 9.42 -1.00 -8.40
N VAL A 436 10.70 -0.65 -8.30
CA VAL A 436 11.66 -0.87 -9.37
C VAL A 436 12.52 -2.08 -9.00
N THR A 437 12.68 -3.00 -9.94
CA THR A 437 13.57 -4.15 -9.77
C THR A 437 15.03 -3.68 -9.74
N PRO A 438 15.97 -4.42 -9.12
CA PRO A 438 17.40 -4.09 -9.18
C PRO A 438 17.96 -3.99 -10.61
N SER A 439 17.32 -4.66 -11.57
CA SER A 439 17.62 -4.57 -13.00
C SER A 439 17.07 -3.32 -13.70
N GLY A 440 16.37 -2.42 -13.00
CA GLY A 440 15.78 -1.20 -13.54
C GLY A 440 14.42 -1.38 -14.23
N GLY A 441 13.86 -2.60 -14.26
CA GLY A 441 12.53 -2.86 -14.79
C GLY A 441 11.42 -2.49 -13.79
N HIS A 442 10.30 -1.99 -14.29
CA HIS A 442 9.14 -1.68 -13.46
C HIS A 442 8.37 -2.94 -13.06
N ARG A 443 7.98 -3.01 -11.79
CA ARG A 443 7.10 -4.05 -11.27
C ARG A 443 6.05 -3.42 -10.38
N TRP A 444 4.80 -3.84 -10.52
CA TRP A 444 3.76 -3.40 -9.61
C TRP A 444 2.75 -4.50 -9.35
N VAL A 445 1.97 -4.31 -8.32
CA VAL A 445 0.89 -5.20 -7.93
C VAL A 445 -0.38 -4.39 -7.78
N THR A 446 -1.45 -4.94 -8.33
CA THR A 446 -2.80 -4.42 -8.19
C THR A 446 -3.63 -5.40 -7.39
N GLY A 447 -4.48 -4.89 -6.51
CA GLY A 447 -5.43 -5.68 -5.73
C GLY A 447 -6.86 -5.16 -5.88
N GLY A 448 -7.81 -6.05 -5.63
CA GLY A 448 -9.25 -5.83 -5.73
C GLY A 448 -9.91 -7.18 -5.57
N ARG A 449 -10.68 -7.62 -6.56
CA ARG A 449 -11.16 -9.01 -6.62
C ARG A 449 -10.03 -10.04 -6.79
N GLU A 450 -8.98 -9.66 -7.52
CA GLU A 450 -7.81 -10.50 -7.74
C GLU A 450 -6.53 -9.74 -7.36
N LEU A 451 -5.49 -10.48 -6.99
CA LEU A 451 -4.16 -9.96 -6.75
C LEU A 451 -3.27 -10.26 -7.97
N THR A 452 -2.92 -9.22 -8.73
CA THR A 452 -2.22 -9.37 -10.01
C THR A 452 -0.90 -8.64 -9.97
N VAL A 453 0.18 -9.37 -10.23
CA VAL A 453 1.53 -8.81 -10.37
C VAL A 453 1.82 -8.56 -11.84
N TRP A 454 2.33 -7.37 -12.11
CA TRP A 454 2.71 -6.86 -13.41
C TRP A 454 4.23 -6.74 -13.44
N GLU A 455 4.85 -7.49 -14.34
CA GLU A 455 6.30 -7.50 -14.52
C GLU A 455 6.64 -6.96 -15.91
N GLN A 456 7.31 -5.82 -15.98
CA GLN A 456 7.75 -5.26 -17.25
C GLN A 456 8.81 -6.17 -17.88
N LEU A 457 8.57 -6.58 -19.12
CA LEU A 457 9.48 -7.40 -19.90
C LEU A 457 10.54 -6.52 -20.56
N PRO A 458 11.80 -6.98 -20.66
CA PRO A 458 12.83 -6.28 -21.43
C PRO A 458 12.41 -6.09 -22.88
N GLY A 459 12.75 -4.94 -23.48
CA GLY A 459 12.33 -4.57 -24.84
C GLY A 459 12.73 -5.56 -25.94
N ASN A 460 13.80 -6.35 -25.72
CA ASN A 460 14.31 -7.33 -26.68
C ASN A 460 13.55 -8.67 -26.68
N VAL A 461 12.56 -8.85 -25.80
CA VAL A 461 11.80 -10.10 -25.72
C VAL A 461 10.81 -10.17 -26.89
N LYS A 462 10.99 -11.18 -27.76
CA LYS A 462 10.08 -11.47 -28.90
C LYS A 462 8.70 -11.97 -28.45
N LYS A 463 8.57 -12.44 -27.21
CA LYS A 463 7.28 -12.89 -26.65
C LYS A 463 6.29 -11.72 -26.62
N ARG A 464 5.03 -11.99 -26.98
CA ARG A 464 3.93 -11.03 -26.81
C ARG A 464 3.69 -10.86 -25.30
N GLY A 465 3.54 -9.61 -24.85
CA GLY A 465 3.10 -9.34 -23.48
C GLY A 465 1.64 -9.73 -23.32
N ASP A 466 1.21 -9.92 -22.08
CA ASP A 466 -0.19 -10.27 -21.74
C ASP A 466 -1.12 -9.05 -21.78
N VAL A 467 -0.53 -7.87 -22.03
CA VAL A 467 -1.15 -6.56 -21.85
C VAL A 467 -1.19 -5.81 -23.17
N ASN A 468 -2.31 -5.15 -23.42
CA ASN A 468 -2.52 -4.25 -24.54
C ASN A 468 -2.17 -2.83 -24.12
N VAL A 469 -1.21 -2.23 -24.82
CA VAL A 469 -0.90 -0.81 -24.71
C VAL A 469 -1.60 -0.09 -25.86
N ARG A 470 -2.40 0.92 -25.54
CA ARG A 470 -3.14 1.74 -26.51
C ARG A 470 -2.94 3.21 -26.16
N ARG A 471 -3.00 4.08 -27.18
CA ARG A 471 -3.22 5.51 -26.95
C ARG A 471 -4.69 5.82 -27.23
N ASP A 472 -5.28 6.59 -26.32
CA ASP A 472 -6.50 7.32 -26.60
C ASP A 472 -6.14 8.78 -26.90
N SER A 473 -6.29 9.18 -28.16
CA SER A 473 -5.99 10.55 -28.61
C SER A 473 -6.86 11.60 -27.92
N ARG A 474 -8.00 11.21 -27.34
CA ARG A 474 -8.86 12.12 -26.57
C ARG A 474 -8.19 12.60 -25.29
N LEU A 475 -7.23 11.85 -24.77
CA LEU A 475 -6.44 12.20 -23.59
C LEU A 475 -5.15 12.98 -23.97
N ASP A 476 -4.89 13.25 -25.25
CA ASP A 476 -3.68 13.98 -25.68
C ASP A 476 -3.80 15.50 -25.47
N SER A 477 -5.03 16.03 -25.48
CA SER A 477 -5.32 17.46 -25.33
C SER A 477 -5.46 17.91 -23.86
N THR A 478 -5.30 16.99 -22.89
CA THR A 478 -5.58 17.24 -21.48
C THR A 478 -4.40 17.92 -20.81
N LEU A 479 -4.26 19.23 -21.02
CA LEU A 479 -3.48 20.06 -20.11
C LEU A 479 -4.28 20.20 -18.81
N ALA A 480 -3.61 20.16 -17.67
CA ALA A 480 -4.26 20.30 -16.37
C ALA A 480 -4.93 21.68 -16.27
N GLU A 481 -6.23 21.75 -16.53
CA GLU A 481 -7.01 22.98 -16.51
C GLU A 481 -7.06 23.50 -15.06
N SER A 482 -6.76 24.78 -14.88
CA SER A 482 -6.99 25.47 -13.60
C SER A 482 -8.49 25.69 -13.48
N ASP A 483 -9.10 25.25 -12.38
CA ASP A 483 -10.50 25.57 -12.07
C ASP A 483 -10.57 27.09 -11.81
N GLY A 484 -10.79 27.85 -12.89
CA GLY A 484 -10.97 29.29 -12.90
C GLY A 484 -12.31 29.59 -13.57
N ASP A 485 -13.22 30.11 -12.76
CA ASP A 485 -14.58 30.58 -13.07
C ASP A 485 -15.66 29.53 -13.41
N SER A 486 -16.75 29.69 -12.66
CA SER A 486 -18.06 29.05 -12.74
C SER A 486 -18.64 28.91 -14.14
N GLN A 487 -19.14 27.71 -14.49
CA GLN A 487 -20.49 27.48 -15.06
C GLN A 487 -20.76 25.98 -15.32
N GLU A 488 -21.97 25.56 -14.93
CA GLU A 488 -22.80 24.51 -15.55
C GLU A 488 -22.46 23.02 -15.31
N GLU A 489 -22.94 22.50 -14.18
CA GLU A 489 -23.76 21.28 -14.21
C GLU A 489 -25.16 21.68 -13.74
N SER A 490 -25.98 22.20 -14.67
CA SER A 490 -27.43 22.25 -14.49
C SER A 490 -28.00 20.96 -15.06
N GLU A 491 -28.37 20.03 -14.19
CA GLU A 491 -29.22 18.91 -14.59
C GLU A 491 -30.68 19.36 -14.48
N ASP A 492 -31.42 19.02 -15.54
CA ASP A 492 -32.79 19.42 -15.80
C ASP A 492 -33.74 18.99 -14.67
N ASP A 493 -34.53 19.96 -14.19
CA ASP A 493 -35.74 19.74 -13.40
C ASP A 493 -36.79 19.05 -14.29
N ASP A 494 -36.96 17.72 -14.13
CA ASP A 494 -38.21 17.06 -14.49
C ASP A 494 -39.06 16.95 -13.22
N GLU A 495 -40.03 17.86 -13.13
CA GLU A 495 -41.15 17.80 -12.18
C GLU A 495 -42.01 16.54 -12.47
N ASP A 496 -41.92 15.54 -11.60
CA ASP A 496 -42.99 14.56 -11.43
C ASP A 496 -43.52 14.66 -9.99
N GLU A 497 -44.68 15.31 -9.87
CA GLU A 497 -45.59 15.15 -8.74
C GLU A 497 -45.97 13.66 -8.63
N ASP A 498 -45.86 13.06 -7.43
CA ASP A 498 -46.91 12.18 -6.90
C ASP A 498 -46.68 11.74 -5.44
N GLU A 499 -47.65 12.17 -4.63
CA GLU A 499 -48.30 11.55 -3.46
C GLU A 499 -47.50 10.95 -2.28
N GLU A 500 -47.77 11.57 -1.11
CA GLU A 500 -47.50 11.04 0.23
C GLU A 500 -48.04 9.61 0.43
N SER A 501 -47.19 8.73 0.96
CA SER A 501 -47.67 7.66 1.84
C SER A 501 -46.75 7.47 3.03
N THR A 502 -47.35 7.52 4.22
CA THR A 502 -46.72 7.40 5.53
C THR A 502 -46.60 5.93 5.93
N ALA A 503 -45.43 5.48 6.42
CA ALA A 503 -45.33 4.48 7.51
C ALA A 503 -43.88 4.13 7.93
N SER A 504 -43.63 4.42 9.21
CA SER A 504 -42.92 3.65 10.26
C SER A 504 -41.44 3.26 10.15
N ASP A 505 -40.72 3.82 11.13
CA ASP A 505 -39.47 3.43 11.78
C ASP A 505 -38.99 1.97 11.65
N GLY A 506 -37.71 1.86 11.29
CA GLY A 506 -36.82 0.76 11.64
C GLY A 506 -35.37 1.28 11.67
N GLU A 507 -34.85 1.56 12.87
CA GLU A 507 -33.45 1.94 13.07
C GLU A 507 -32.52 0.75 12.69
N GLU A 508 -31.89 0.81 11.51
CA GLU A 508 -30.71 0.02 11.18
C GLU A 508 -29.43 0.85 11.37
N VAL A 509 -28.49 0.25 12.11
CA VAL A 509 -27.17 0.79 12.43
C VAL A 509 -26.35 0.95 11.15
N SER A 510 -25.79 2.14 10.95
CA SER A 510 -24.99 2.55 9.78
C SER A 510 -23.70 1.73 9.64
N GLY A 511 -23.81 0.53 9.08
CA GLY A 511 -22.72 -0.16 8.42
C GLY A 511 -22.43 0.52 7.08
N SER A 512 -21.18 0.90 6.85
CA SER A 512 -20.62 1.46 5.61
C SER A 512 -21.37 1.03 4.33
N SER A 513 -22.25 1.91 3.83
CA SER A 513 -23.07 1.75 2.63
C SER A 513 -22.24 1.38 1.37
N TRP A 514 -21.01 1.88 1.29
CA TRP A 514 -20.06 1.59 0.20
C TRP A 514 -19.69 0.11 0.05
N LEU A 515 -19.72 -0.68 1.13
CA LEU A 515 -19.35 -2.11 1.09
C LEU A 515 -20.30 -2.94 0.20
N ARG A 516 -21.55 -2.50 0.01
CA ARG A 516 -22.51 -3.12 -0.92
C ARG A 516 -22.19 -2.81 -2.39
N CYS A 517 -21.63 -1.62 -2.68
CA CYS A 517 -21.38 -1.14 -4.04
C CYS A 517 -20.13 -1.77 -4.71
N VAL A 518 -19.21 -2.36 -3.94
CA VAL A 518 -18.04 -3.10 -4.49
C VAL A 518 -18.43 -4.48 -5.07
N LEU A 519 -19.61 -4.99 -4.70
CA LEU A 519 -20.12 -6.30 -5.13
C LEU A 519 -21.13 -6.22 -6.28
N GLN A 520 -21.56 -5.02 -6.69
CA GLN A 520 -22.48 -4.80 -7.81
C GLN A 520 -21.74 -4.46 -9.10
#